data_AF-A0A962S0Y4-F1
#
_entry.id   AF-A0A962S0Y4-F1
#
_cell.length_a   1.000
_cell.length_b   1.000
_cell.length_c   1.000
_cell.angle_alpha   90.00
_cell.angle_beta   90.00
_cell.angle_gamma   90.00
#
_symmetry.space_group_name_H-M   'P 1'
#
loop_
_entity.id
_entity.type
_entity.pdbx_description
1 polymer ?
#
loop_
_entity_poly.entity_id
_entity_poly.type
_entity_poly.pdbx_seq_one_letter_code
_entity_poly.pdbx_strand_id
1 'polypeptide(L)'
;MQEVPDISDSETWVIRTTLRERYHEELELQIADSEIRLRPSDRHVTSCPVWYWQKDDCHFVIFKTGTRKYRCQFFYRPYQQYGTGVAEYNDITECVVALLQAQADHSAKERGDI
;
A
#
# COMPACT_ATOMS: atom_id res chain seq x y z
N MET A 1 6.88 -21.83 -9.12
CA MET A 1 5.93 -20.75 -8.76
C MET A 1 6.46 -20.15 -7.47
N GLN A 2 6.80 -18.87 -7.45
CA GLN A 2 7.28 -18.25 -6.21
C GLN A 2 6.03 -17.94 -5.39
N GLU A 3 5.73 -18.77 -4.39
CA GLU A 3 4.56 -18.57 -3.54
C GLU A 3 4.83 -17.38 -2.61
N VAL A 4 4.06 -16.33 -2.81
CA VAL A 4 4.03 -15.20 -1.89
C VAL A 4 3.30 -15.66 -0.62
N PRO A 5 3.87 -15.47 0.58
CA PRO A 5 3.22 -15.89 1.80
C PRO A 5 1.98 -15.05 2.07
N ASP A 6 0.96 -15.70 2.64
CA ASP A 6 -0.29 -15.05 3.02
C ASP A 6 -0.07 -13.99 4.10
N ILE A 7 -1.02 -13.06 4.20
CA ILE A 7 -1.05 -11.98 5.19
C ILE A 7 -1.09 -12.56 6.61
N SER A 8 -0.29 -12.00 7.51
CA SER A 8 -0.35 -12.34 8.94
C SER A 8 -1.20 -11.34 9.73
N ASP A 9 -1.75 -11.81 10.84
CA ASP A 9 -2.50 -10.97 11.79
C ASP A 9 -1.65 -9.82 12.34
N SER A 10 -0.35 -10.08 12.58
CA SER A 10 0.58 -9.06 13.08
C SER A 10 0.79 -7.92 12.08
N GLU A 11 0.97 -8.24 10.79
CA GLU A 11 1.08 -7.22 9.73
C GLU A 11 -0.22 -6.40 9.63
N THR A 12 -1.38 -7.08 9.65
CA THR A 12 -2.70 -6.42 9.61
C THR A 12 -2.92 -5.52 10.82
N TRP A 13 -2.51 -5.95 12.01
CA TRP A 13 -2.60 -5.18 13.23
C TRP A 13 -1.75 -3.91 13.18
N VAL A 14 -0.55 -3.97 12.62
CA VAL A 14 0.32 -2.79 12.43
C VAL A 14 -0.39 -1.76 11.54
N ILE A 15 -0.89 -2.18 10.37
CA ILE A 15 -1.58 -1.28 9.43
C ILE A 15 -2.81 -0.64 10.12
N ARG A 16 -3.66 -1.44 10.78
CA ARG A 16 -4.85 -0.93 11.48
C ARG A 16 -4.48 0.10 12.55
N THR A 17 -3.47 -0.19 13.36
CA THR A 17 -3.02 0.72 14.42
C THR A 17 -2.52 2.04 13.83
N THR A 18 -1.67 1.99 12.81
CA THR A 18 -1.16 3.19 12.14
C THR A 18 -2.28 4.03 11.51
N LEU A 19 -3.26 3.39 10.85
CA LEU A 19 -4.40 4.11 10.28
C LEU A 19 -5.25 4.78 11.37
N ARG A 20 -5.51 4.08 12.48
CA ARG A 20 -6.26 4.64 13.61
C ARG A 20 -5.54 5.84 14.23
N GLU A 21 -4.22 5.77 14.37
CA GLU A 21 -3.42 6.90 14.87
C GLU A 21 -3.44 8.10 13.91
N ARG A 22 -3.40 7.84 12.59
CA ARG A 22 -3.38 8.89 11.57
C ARG A 22 -4.72 9.62 11.41
N TYR A 23 -5.83 8.87 11.48
CA TYR A 23 -7.16 9.37 11.14
C TYR A 23 -8.08 9.54 12.35
N HIS A 24 -7.68 9.05 13.53
CA HIS A 24 -8.49 9.07 14.76
C HIS A 24 -9.85 8.36 14.64
N GLU A 25 -9.97 7.42 13.69
CA GLU A 25 -11.16 6.62 13.44
C GLU A 25 -10.77 5.20 12.99
N GLU A 26 -11.72 4.26 13.03
CA GLU A 26 -11.52 2.94 12.45
C GLU A 26 -11.93 2.93 10.97
N LEU A 27 -10.96 2.68 10.09
CA LEU A 27 -11.22 2.50 8.66
C LEU A 27 -11.49 1.04 8.33
N GLU A 28 -12.31 0.83 7.30
CA GLU A 28 -12.53 -0.49 6.72
C GLU A 28 -11.27 -0.93 5.96
N LEU A 29 -10.48 -1.80 6.60
CA LEU A 29 -9.32 -2.45 5.98
C LEU A 29 -9.74 -3.77 5.36
N GLN A 30 -9.76 -3.82 4.03
CA GLN A 30 -10.09 -5.00 3.24
C GLN A 30 -8.83 -5.77 2.89
N ILE A 31 -8.96 -7.10 2.84
CA ILE A 31 -7.93 -8.01 2.35
C ILE A 31 -8.45 -8.66 1.07
N ALA A 32 -7.60 -8.66 0.03
CA ALA A 32 -7.92 -9.22 -1.28
C ALA A 32 -6.66 -9.79 -1.93
N ASP A 33 -6.80 -10.32 -3.14
CA ASP A 33 -5.69 -10.70 -4.02
C ASP A 33 -5.57 -9.75 -5.19
N SER A 34 -4.34 -9.52 -5.64
CA SER A 34 -4.05 -8.74 -6.85
C SER A 34 -2.95 -9.38 -7.67
N GLU A 35 -3.09 -9.30 -8.99
CA GLU A 35 -2.10 -9.78 -9.93
C GLU A 35 -1.20 -8.64 -10.41
N ILE A 36 0.06 -8.66 -9.99
CA ILE A 36 1.02 -7.61 -10.34
C ILE A 36 2.28 -8.16 -10.98
N ARG A 37 2.94 -7.34 -11.81
CA ARG A 37 4.26 -7.67 -12.34
C ARG A 37 5.33 -7.27 -11.32
N LEU A 38 6.02 -8.24 -10.72
CA LEU A 38 7.02 -7.96 -9.67
C LEU A 38 8.30 -7.33 -10.23
N ARG A 39 8.74 -7.74 -11.42
CA ARG A 39 9.88 -7.13 -12.11
C ARG A 39 9.45 -6.70 -13.51
N PRO A 40 9.99 -5.58 -14.05
CA PRO A 40 9.64 -5.12 -15.39
C PRO A 40 9.81 -6.20 -16.48
N SER A 41 10.85 -7.04 -16.32
CA SER A 41 11.21 -8.13 -17.24
C SER A 41 10.35 -9.39 -17.11
N ASP A 42 9.46 -9.48 -16.11
CA ASP A 42 8.64 -10.66 -15.90
C ASP A 42 7.60 -10.79 -17.02
N ARG A 43 7.48 -12.00 -17.57
CA ARG A 43 6.50 -12.31 -18.63
C ARG A 43 5.10 -12.57 -18.09
N HIS A 44 4.98 -12.86 -16.80
CA HIS A 44 3.73 -13.18 -16.13
C HIS A 44 3.55 -12.28 -14.91
N VAL A 45 2.29 -12.11 -14.52
CA VAL A 45 1.90 -11.49 -13.25
C VAL A 45 2.02 -12.52 -12.11
N THR A 46 2.23 -12.03 -10.90
CA THR A 46 2.24 -12.82 -9.67
C THR A 46 1.04 -12.41 -8.83
N SER A 47 0.23 -13.39 -8.41
CA SER A 47 -0.83 -13.16 -7.43
C SER A 47 -0.22 -12.86 -6.07
N CYS A 48 -0.60 -11.73 -5.49
CA CYS A 48 -0.10 -11.22 -4.23
C CYS A 48 -1.29 -10.83 -3.36
N PRO A 49 -1.31 -11.20 -2.07
CA PRO A 49 -2.32 -10.70 -1.16
C PRO A 49 -2.08 -9.21 -0.89
N VAL A 50 -3.16 -8.46 -0.74
CA VAL A 50 -3.14 -7.01 -0.59
C VAL A 50 -3.99 -6.57 0.58
N TRP A 51 -3.54 -5.48 1.22
CA TRP A 51 -4.38 -4.66 2.06
C TRP A 51 -4.88 -3.48 1.24
N TYR A 52 -6.18 -3.22 1.31
CA TYR A 52 -6.83 -2.11 0.64
C TYR A 52 -7.70 -1.33 1.61
N TRP A 53 -7.67 -0.01 1.52
CA TRP A 53 -8.62 0.86 2.20
C TRP A 53 -8.83 2.13 1.39
N GLN A 54 -9.91 2.83 1.71
CA GLN A 54 -10.23 4.13 1.13
C GLN A 54 -10.38 5.15 2.25
N LYS A 55 -9.87 6.36 2.00
CA LYS A 55 -10.15 7.54 2.81
C LYS A 55 -10.52 8.69 1.89
N ASP A 56 -11.74 9.20 2.04
CA ASP A 56 -12.34 10.19 1.15
C ASP A 56 -12.26 9.71 -0.31
N ASP A 57 -11.72 10.50 -1.24
CA ASP A 57 -11.56 10.11 -2.65
C ASP A 57 -10.23 9.38 -2.95
N CYS A 58 -9.43 9.06 -1.93
CA CYS A 58 -8.14 8.43 -2.09
C CYS A 58 -8.19 6.93 -1.75
N HIS A 59 -7.73 6.12 -2.67
CA HIS A 59 -7.59 4.68 -2.54
C HIS A 59 -6.15 4.32 -2.22
N PHE A 60 -5.94 3.41 -1.28
CA PHE A 60 -4.63 2.94 -0.87
C PHE A 60 -4.54 1.43 -1.02
N VAL A 61 -3.37 0.96 -1.43
CA VAL A 61 -3.09 -0.47 -1.50
C VAL A 61 -1.65 -0.76 -1.09
N ILE A 62 -1.49 -1.80 -0.29
CA ILE A 62 -0.19 -2.39 0.06
C ILE A 62 -0.20 -3.83 -0.42
N PHE A 63 0.77 -4.20 -1.25
CA PHE A 63 0.99 -5.54 -1.76
C PHE A 63 2.04 -6.24 -0.90
N LYS A 64 1.73 -7.43 -0.41
CA LYS A 64 2.75 -8.35 0.10
C LYS A 64 3.33 -9.07 -1.10
N THR A 65 4.62 -8.91 -1.35
CA THR A 65 5.30 -9.44 -2.56
C THR A 65 6.30 -10.54 -2.23
N GLY A 66 6.42 -10.89 -0.96
CA GLY A 66 7.26 -11.96 -0.44
C GLY A 66 7.30 -11.92 1.09
N THR A 67 8.15 -12.77 1.68
CA THR A 67 8.38 -12.74 3.13
C THR A 67 8.98 -11.40 3.53
N ARG A 68 8.23 -10.63 4.33
CA ARG A 68 8.63 -9.28 4.76
C ARG A 68 9.05 -8.40 3.59
N LYS A 69 8.27 -8.40 2.51
CA LYS A 69 8.50 -7.60 1.30
C LYS A 69 7.19 -6.94 0.90
N TYR A 70 7.19 -5.61 0.86
CA TYR A 70 5.98 -4.82 0.68
C TYR A 70 6.16 -3.77 -0.40
N ARG A 71 5.12 -3.56 -1.21
CA ARG A 71 5.04 -2.44 -2.14
C ARG A 71 3.76 -1.68 -1.85
N CYS A 72 3.77 -0.38 -2.07
CA CYS A 72 2.61 0.43 -1.78
C CYS A 72 2.37 1.47 -2.87
N GLN A 73 1.11 1.80 -3.05
CA GLN A 73 0.67 2.88 -3.93
C GLN A 73 -0.66 3.45 -3.44
N PHE A 74 -0.94 4.67 -3.87
CA PHE A 74 -2.25 5.28 -3.71
C PHE A 74 -2.72 5.86 -5.05
N PHE A 75 -4.02 6.07 -5.19
CA PHE A 75 -4.60 6.63 -6.40
C PHE A 75 -5.95 7.29 -6.10
N TYR A 76 -6.26 8.34 -6.87
CA TYR A 76 -7.61 8.95 -6.89
C TYR A 76 -8.42 8.45 -8.09
N ARG A 77 -7.72 7.97 -9.13
CA ARG A 77 -8.31 7.41 -10.34
C ARG A 77 -7.46 6.22 -10.79
N PRO A 78 -8.04 5.16 -11.38
CA PRO A 78 -7.30 3.94 -11.71
C PRO A 78 -6.06 4.15 -12.58
N TYR A 79 -6.08 5.15 -13.46
CA TYR A 79 -4.98 5.50 -14.37
C TYR A 79 -3.92 6.43 -13.75
N GLN A 80 -4.17 6.95 -12.55
CA GLN A 80 -3.34 7.95 -11.88
C GLN A 80 -2.83 7.38 -10.55
N GLN A 81 -1.84 6.51 -10.68
CA GLN A 81 -1.24 5.78 -9.56
C GLN A 81 0.05 6.48 -9.11
N TYR A 82 0.21 6.57 -7.80
CA TYR A 82 1.33 7.21 -7.15
C TYR A 82 2.00 6.25 -6.17
N GLY A 83 3.32 6.27 -6.12
CA GLY A 83 4.12 5.53 -5.16
C GLY A 83 4.98 6.44 -4.30
N THR A 84 5.76 5.85 -3.42
CA THR A 84 6.66 6.57 -2.50
C THR A 84 8.03 6.86 -3.12
N GLY A 85 8.31 6.36 -4.32
CA GLY A 85 9.64 6.37 -4.94
C GLY A 85 10.55 5.22 -4.47
N VAL A 86 10.12 4.44 -3.47
CA VAL A 86 10.82 3.22 -3.02
C VAL A 86 10.18 2.01 -3.70
N ALA A 87 11.01 1.17 -4.33
CA ALA A 87 10.52 0.03 -5.10
C ALA A 87 9.92 -1.09 -4.23
N GLU A 88 10.49 -1.31 -3.04
CA GLU A 88 10.08 -2.38 -2.13
C GLU A 88 10.60 -2.08 -0.72
N TYR A 89 9.76 -2.28 0.29
CA TYR A 89 10.07 -2.18 1.72
C TYR A 89 10.24 -3.56 2.33
N ASN A 90 11.06 -3.66 3.37
CA ASN A 90 11.25 -4.88 4.16
C ASN A 90 10.62 -4.82 5.58
N ASP A 91 9.97 -3.70 5.89
CA ASP A 91 9.23 -3.44 7.12
C ASP A 91 7.85 -2.87 6.78
N ILE A 92 6.80 -3.45 7.36
CA ILE A 92 5.41 -3.05 7.06
C ILE A 92 5.08 -1.67 7.63
N THR A 93 5.68 -1.30 8.77
CA THR A 93 5.49 -0.01 9.42
C THR A 93 6.07 1.10 8.54
N GLU A 94 7.30 0.94 8.07
CA GLU A 94 7.92 1.90 7.14
C GLU A 94 7.10 2.03 5.85
N CYS A 95 6.62 0.90 5.32
CA CYS A 95 5.83 0.87 4.10
C CYS A 95 4.52 1.68 4.22
N VAL A 96 3.76 1.49 5.31
CA VAL A 96 2.48 2.19 5.51
C VAL A 96 2.70 3.66 5.86
N VAL A 97 3.70 4.00 6.68
CA VAL A 97 4.00 5.39 7.04
C VAL A 97 4.45 6.18 5.82
N ALA A 98 5.38 5.63 5.02
CA ALA A 98 5.86 6.29 3.81
C ALA A 98 4.73 6.49 2.78
N LEU A 99 3.81 5.53 2.67
CA LEU A 99 2.63 5.66 1.80
C LEU A 99 1.75 6.84 2.22
N LEU A 100 1.43 6.94 3.51
CA LEU A 100 0.59 8.01 4.06
C LEU A 100 1.26 9.39 3.94
N GLN A 101 2.57 9.46 4.14
CA GLN A 101 3.35 10.69 3.95
C GLN A 101 3.36 11.13 2.48
N ALA A 102 3.64 10.20 1.55
CA ALA A 102 3.65 10.50 0.12
C ALA A 102 2.29 11.02 -0.37
N GLN A 103 1.18 10.46 0.14
CA GLN A 103 -0.15 10.94 -0.18
C GLN A 103 -0.43 12.34 0.41
N ALA A 104 0.00 12.60 1.64
CA ALA A 104 -0.15 13.91 2.26
C ALA A 104 0.63 14.98 1.49
N ASP A 105 1.88 14.69 1.12
CA ASP A 105 2.75 15.58 0.33
C ASP A 105 2.15 15.86 -1.06
N HIS A 106 1.65 14.83 -1.74
CA HIS A 106 0.97 15.01 -3.01
C HIS A 106 -0.26 15.91 -2.87
N SER A 107 -1.08 15.68 -1.84
CA SER A 107 -2.27 16.50 -1.58
C SER A 107 -1.94 17.95 -1.25
N ALA A 108 -0.85 18.20 -0.53
CA ALA A 108 -0.38 19.55 -0.22
C ALA A 108 0.10 20.28 -1.49
N LYS A 109 0.85 19.59 -2.37
CA LYS A 109 1.27 20.14 -3.67
C LYS A 109 0.09 20.50 -4.57
N GLU A 110 -0.91 19.63 -4.66
CA GLU A 110 -2.11 19.88 -5.49
C GLU A 110 -2.94 21.07 -4.99
N ARG A 111 -2.93 21.35 -3.68
CA ARG A 111 -3.57 22.55 -3.10
C ARG A 111 -2.72 23.81 -3.20
N GLY A 112 -1.43 23.69 -3.53
CA GLY A 112 -0.47 24.81 -3.55
C GLY A 112 0.03 25.22 -2.16
N ASP A 113 -0.02 24.31 -1.19
CA ASP A 113 0.43 24.57 0.20
C ASP A 113 1.97 24.49 0.35
N ILE A 114 2.67 23.93 -0.64
CA ILE A 114 4.14 23.75 -0.72
C ILE A 114 4.67 23.82 -2.15
#